data_AF-A0AAI8W0A6-F1
#
_entry.id   AF-A0AAI8W0A6-F1
#
_cell.length_a   1.000
_cell.length_b   1.000
_cell.length_c   1.000
_cell.angle_alpha   90.00
_cell.angle_beta   90.00
_cell.angle_gamma   90.00
#
_symmetry.space_group_name_H-M   'P 1'
#
loop_
_entity.id
_entity.type
_entity.pdbx_description
1 polymer ?
#
loop_
_entity_poly.entity_id
_entity_poly.type
_entity_poly.pdbx_seq_one_letter_code
_entity_poly.pdbx_strand_id
1 'polypeptide(L)'
;MGEGKSSVIVQIVAVHLADGTRLVCVIVAKPQSKQMRHMLVTKLGGLLDRQVHFLPFSRSVIMDHQKLELIRNMLQSCMTNGGVLMIQPEEVLSFKLMGLELVGTNTTGRSDAALGKGMVRLQQYVEDHSRYIIDESDENFSVKFELVYTIGMQKAIDMSPERWIIIQEVLGLINSYASEAMHQHPDGILRAPGRNGQFPLLRFLRVAAADSLLQSVARHIRDKGIHGLALAHQSSQVRQIVFKYITQVGMDEDDVRLGETGRHGFFSDKIRNVLYLLKGLFVGGVLAFAFGQKRWRVNYGIAKRSLPTMLAVPYRAKDSPAPRSEFSHPDIVIVLTCLSHYYGGLSEEALDTAFEQLGRSDQGSMAYGDWVKESPSLEQVYHQLAGVNLKDRAQCVARVYPALRQTKTVVDFYLRTVVFPQEMVEFPKKLSASGWDLARPKRHPITGFSGTCDSKLVLPIEVEHIDLPE
;
A
#
# COMPACT_ATOMS: atom_id res chain seq x y z
N MET A 1 28.96 -4.61 -8.47
CA MET A 1 28.90 -4.22 -7.04
C MET A 1 30.18 -4.70 -6.35
N GLY A 2 30.78 -3.91 -5.45
CA GLY A 2 31.93 -4.37 -4.64
C GLY A 2 33.30 -3.73 -4.91
N GLU A 3 33.44 -2.88 -5.92
CA GLU A 3 34.74 -2.26 -6.30
C GLU A 3 35.05 -0.95 -5.57
N GLY A 4 34.30 -0.63 -4.51
CA GLY A 4 34.62 0.48 -3.63
C GLY A 4 34.03 1.85 -4.00
N LYS A 5 33.06 1.94 -4.92
CA LYS A 5 32.32 3.18 -5.28
C LYS A 5 31.85 3.98 -4.06
N SER A 6 31.03 3.36 -3.21
CA SER A 6 30.51 3.97 -1.97
C SER A 6 31.58 4.14 -0.89
N SER A 7 32.69 3.40 -0.99
CA SER A 7 33.73 3.37 0.05
C SER A 7 34.90 4.33 -0.21
N VAL A 8 35.04 4.84 -1.44
CA VAL A 8 36.13 5.74 -1.85
C VAL A 8 35.61 6.98 -2.57
N ILE A 9 34.78 6.82 -3.60
CA ILE A 9 34.39 7.94 -4.49
C ILE A 9 33.54 8.96 -3.75
N VAL A 10 32.52 8.50 -3.01
CA VAL A 10 31.61 9.38 -2.26
C VAL A 10 32.38 10.25 -1.27
N GLN A 11 33.36 9.69 -0.56
CA GLN A 11 34.17 10.44 0.42
C GLN A 11 35.07 11.47 -0.26
N ILE A 12 35.75 11.10 -1.35
CA ILE A 12 36.62 12.02 -2.10
C ILE A 12 35.81 13.20 -2.63
N VAL A 13 34.68 12.91 -3.28
CA VAL A 13 33.80 13.93 -3.85
C VAL A 13 33.23 14.82 -2.74
N ALA A 14 32.82 14.26 -1.60
CA ALA A 14 32.30 15.04 -0.48
C ALA A 14 33.35 16.02 0.08
N VAL A 15 34.58 15.56 0.29
CA VAL A 15 35.69 16.40 0.78
C VAL A 15 36.04 17.49 -0.20
N HIS A 16 36.13 17.15 -1.48
CA HIS A 16 36.48 18.11 -2.53
C HIS A 16 35.43 19.23 -2.64
N LEU A 17 34.14 18.89 -2.51
CA LEU A 17 33.04 19.84 -2.66
C LEU A 17 32.75 20.64 -1.38
N ALA A 18 33.17 20.16 -0.21
CA ALA A 18 32.93 20.83 1.07
C ALA A 18 34.00 21.91 1.30
N ASP A 19 33.91 22.98 0.53
CA ASP A 19 34.88 24.07 0.43
C ASP A 19 34.50 25.32 1.26
N GLY A 20 33.46 25.24 2.08
CA GLY A 20 32.94 26.39 2.84
C GLY A 20 31.84 27.18 2.12
N THR A 21 31.70 27.02 0.81
CA THR A 21 30.78 27.82 -0.03
C THR A 21 29.43 27.17 -0.27
N ARG A 22 29.30 25.87 0.05
CA ARG A 22 28.09 25.07 -0.15
C ARG A 22 27.95 24.01 0.94
N LEU A 23 26.71 23.67 1.27
CA LEU A 23 26.38 22.59 2.20
C LEU A 23 26.46 21.25 1.47
N VAL A 24 27.50 20.46 1.72
CA VAL A 24 27.61 19.12 1.11
C VAL A 24 26.77 18.11 1.86
N CYS A 25 25.83 17.49 1.16
CA CYS A 25 24.95 16.47 1.72
C CYS A 25 25.20 15.12 1.07
N VAL A 26 25.56 14.12 1.87
CA VAL A 26 25.62 12.72 1.45
C VAL A 26 24.29 12.05 1.82
N ILE A 27 23.52 11.69 0.78
CA ILE A 27 22.24 10.98 0.93
C ILE A 27 22.45 9.49 0.73
N VAL A 28 21.95 8.72 1.70
CA VAL A 28 22.10 7.26 1.71
C VAL A 28 20.82 6.59 2.22
N ALA A 29 20.50 5.44 1.63
CA ALA A 29 19.36 4.66 2.04
C ALA A 29 19.53 4.10 3.46
N LYS A 30 18.42 3.91 4.16
CA LYS A 30 18.40 3.38 5.54
C LYS A 30 19.22 2.10 5.75
N PRO A 31 19.19 1.08 4.85
CA PRO A 31 19.99 -0.14 5.01
C PRO A 31 21.50 0.11 5.06
N GLN A 32 22.01 1.08 4.28
CA GLN A 32 23.43 1.40 4.14
C GLN A 32 23.90 2.48 5.13
N SER A 33 22.96 3.18 5.77
CA SER A 33 23.24 4.32 6.64
C SER A 33 24.28 4.05 7.73
N LYS A 34 24.25 2.88 8.38
CA LYS A 34 25.22 2.54 9.44
C LYS A 34 26.64 2.41 8.89
N GLN A 35 26.80 1.77 7.74
CA GLN A 35 28.08 1.58 7.08
C GLN A 35 28.64 2.92 6.58
N MET A 36 27.82 3.72 5.88
CA MET A 36 28.23 5.02 5.38
C MET A 36 28.60 5.98 6.53
N ARG A 37 27.85 5.95 7.64
CA ARG A 37 28.20 6.71 8.85
C ARG A 37 29.59 6.36 9.36
N HIS A 38 29.86 5.07 9.55
CA HIS A 38 31.16 4.62 10.02
C HIS A 38 32.28 5.09 9.07
N MET A 39 32.07 4.93 7.76
CA MET A 39 33.03 5.34 6.74
C MET A 39 33.31 6.85 6.75
N LEU A 40 32.28 7.69 6.79
CA LEU A 40 32.44 9.15 6.82
C LEU A 40 33.12 9.59 8.12
N VAL A 41 32.72 9.06 9.27
CA VAL A 41 33.33 9.42 10.56
C VAL A 41 34.80 9.00 10.61
N THR A 42 35.13 7.76 10.23
CA THR A 42 36.51 7.27 10.28
C THR A 42 37.41 7.99 9.28
N LYS A 43 36.95 8.21 8.04
CA LYS A 43 37.79 8.81 6.99
C LYS A 43 37.82 10.33 7.04
N LEU A 44 36.68 10.98 7.24
CA LEU A 44 36.60 12.44 7.22
C LEU A 44 36.93 13.00 8.60
N GLY A 45 36.21 12.54 9.63
CA GLY A 45 36.42 13.00 11.00
C GLY A 45 37.75 12.52 11.59
N GLY A 46 38.17 11.29 11.28
CA GLY A 46 39.43 10.74 11.77
C GLY A 46 40.66 11.21 11.00
N LEU A 47 40.74 10.90 9.70
CA LEU A 47 41.98 11.13 8.93
C LEU A 47 42.15 12.56 8.44
N LEU A 48 41.05 13.27 8.16
CA LEU A 48 41.08 14.61 7.53
C LEU A 48 40.63 15.72 8.47
N ASP A 49 40.31 15.40 9.74
CA ASP A 49 39.78 16.32 10.75
C ASP A 49 38.59 17.17 10.26
N ARG A 50 37.70 16.54 9.48
CA ARG A 50 36.49 17.18 8.94
C ARG A 50 35.25 16.72 9.70
N GLN A 51 34.48 17.68 10.20
CA GLN A 51 33.25 17.39 10.94
C GLN A 51 32.19 16.75 10.05
N VAL A 52 31.58 15.68 10.57
CA VAL A 52 30.45 14.99 9.95
C VAL A 52 29.21 15.23 10.80
N HIS A 53 28.20 15.85 10.20
CA HIS A 53 26.94 16.18 10.83
C HIS A 53 25.85 15.17 10.47
N PHE A 54 24.85 15.03 11.34
CA PHE A 54 23.67 14.19 11.12
C PHE A 54 22.41 14.96 11.48
N LEU A 55 21.33 14.76 10.72
CA LEU A 55 20.03 15.38 10.99
C LEU A 55 18.94 14.31 11.03
N PRO A 56 18.89 13.47 12.08
CA PRO A 56 17.79 12.51 12.24
C PRO A 56 16.47 13.27 12.42
N PHE A 57 15.56 13.10 11.46
CA PHE A 57 14.28 13.80 11.45
C PHE A 57 13.15 12.85 11.05
N SER A 58 11.99 13.00 11.67
CA SER A 58 10.79 12.22 11.35
C SER A 58 9.53 12.96 11.79
N ARG A 59 8.36 12.49 11.35
CA ARG A 59 7.06 13.05 11.74
C ARG A 59 6.84 13.14 13.26
N SER A 60 7.47 12.26 14.06
CA SER A 60 7.29 12.25 15.52
C SER A 60 8.10 13.33 16.25
N VAL A 61 8.94 14.09 15.55
CA VAL A 61 9.71 15.18 16.16
C VAL A 61 8.75 16.34 16.46
N ILE A 62 8.62 16.70 17.74
CA ILE A 62 7.86 17.89 18.15
C ILE A 62 8.72 19.12 17.86
N MET A 63 8.36 19.86 16.82
CA MET A 63 9.08 21.06 16.40
C MET A 63 8.62 22.31 17.16
N ASP A 64 9.58 23.21 17.41
CA ASP A 64 9.36 24.54 17.95
C ASP A 64 10.39 25.51 17.33
N HIS A 65 10.24 26.80 17.62
CA HIS A 65 11.13 27.83 17.08
C HIS A 65 12.60 27.64 17.52
N GLN A 66 12.85 27.17 18.74
CA GLN A 66 14.22 26.99 19.25
C GLN A 66 14.93 25.84 18.51
N LYS A 67 14.24 24.71 18.31
CA LYS A 67 14.75 23.58 17.52
C LYS A 67 15.00 23.98 16.07
N LEU A 68 14.12 24.80 15.49
CA LEU A 68 14.31 25.30 14.13
C LEU A 68 15.58 26.15 14.01
N GLU A 69 15.83 27.07 14.97
CA GLU A 69 17.09 27.84 15.01
C GLU A 69 18.30 26.94 15.23
N LEU A 70 18.20 25.93 16.10
CA LEU A 70 19.28 24.97 16.32
C LEU A 70 19.66 24.23 15.04
N ILE A 71 18.67 23.75 14.28
CA ILE A 71 18.90 23.09 12.98
C ILE A 71 19.54 24.08 12.01
N ARG A 72 19.05 25.33 11.93
CA ARG A 72 19.64 26.36 11.06
C ARG A 72 21.11 26.61 11.39
N ASN A 73 21.43 26.83 12.67
CA ASN A 73 22.80 27.10 13.12
C ASN A 73 23.72 25.91 12.84
N MET A 74 23.24 24.68 13.05
CA MET A 74 23.99 23.47 12.73
C MET A 74 24.30 23.37 11.23
N LEU A 75 23.31 23.62 10.36
CA LEU A 75 23.49 23.57 8.91
C LEU A 75 24.46 24.66 8.42
N GLN A 76 24.35 25.88 8.95
CA GLN A 76 25.25 26.98 8.62
C GLN A 76 26.68 26.69 9.07
N SER A 77 26.87 26.22 10.31
CA SER A 77 28.18 25.83 10.84
C SER A 77 28.80 24.68 10.03
N CYS A 78 28.00 23.67 9.67
CA CYS A 78 28.44 22.57 8.81
C CYS A 78 28.95 23.10 7.46
N MET A 79 28.23 24.05 6.86
CA MET A 79 28.64 24.67 5.60
C MET A 79 29.92 25.49 5.75
N THR A 80 29.97 26.46 6.67
CA THR A 80 31.12 27.39 6.79
C THR A 80 32.41 26.69 7.19
N ASN A 81 32.33 25.58 7.93
CA ASN A 81 33.50 24.82 8.37
C ASN A 81 33.94 23.75 7.35
N GLY A 82 33.32 23.68 6.16
CA GLY A 82 33.64 22.63 5.17
C GLY A 82 33.32 21.22 5.67
N GLY A 83 32.33 21.11 6.55
CA GLY A 83 31.81 19.85 7.06
C GLY A 83 30.90 19.13 6.06
N VAL A 84 30.58 17.89 6.37
CA VAL A 84 29.72 17.04 5.53
C VAL A 84 28.47 16.63 6.31
N LEU A 85 27.28 16.88 5.76
CA LEU A 85 26.03 16.43 6.33
C LEU A 85 25.65 15.06 5.76
N MET A 86 25.55 14.05 6.61
CA MET A 86 24.95 12.77 6.22
C MET A 86 23.47 12.75 6.60
N ILE A 87 22.61 12.46 5.63
CA ILE A 87 21.15 12.49 5.81
C ILE A 87 20.48 11.37 5.01
N GLN A 88 19.32 10.90 5.46
CA GLN A 88 18.51 9.91 4.74
C GLN A 88 17.39 10.59 3.94
N PRO A 89 16.91 9.99 2.83
CA PRO A 89 15.74 10.47 2.10
C PRO A 89 14.55 10.79 3.02
N GLU A 90 14.20 9.84 3.91
CA GLU A 90 13.06 9.98 4.83
C GLU A 90 13.16 11.23 5.72
N GLU A 91 14.38 11.64 6.10
CA GLU A 91 14.64 12.78 6.98
C GLU A 91 14.40 14.10 6.25
N VAL A 92 14.91 14.22 5.01
CA VAL A 92 14.68 15.39 4.13
C VAL A 92 13.19 15.55 3.81
N LEU A 93 12.55 14.46 3.38
CA LEU A 93 11.15 14.47 2.97
C LEU A 93 10.23 14.71 4.17
N SER A 94 10.52 14.14 5.34
CA SER A 94 9.75 14.40 6.56
C SER A 94 9.82 15.86 7.01
N PHE A 95 10.99 16.50 6.88
CA PHE A 95 11.15 17.92 7.21
C PHE A 95 10.32 18.80 6.28
N LYS A 96 10.34 18.52 4.96
CA LYS A 96 9.52 19.18 3.95
C LYS A 96 8.03 19.06 4.26
N LEU A 97 7.55 17.83 4.45
CA LEU A 97 6.13 17.55 4.68
C LEU A 97 5.62 18.19 5.97
N MET A 98 6.41 18.17 7.05
CA MET A 98 6.04 18.82 8.31
C MET A 98 5.93 20.34 8.17
N GLY A 99 6.86 20.97 7.44
CA GLY A 99 6.78 22.41 7.16
C GLY A 99 5.50 22.80 6.43
N LEU A 100 5.13 22.03 5.39
CA LEU A 100 3.89 22.24 4.64
C LEU A 100 2.63 21.94 5.45
N GLU A 101 2.65 20.89 6.27
CA GLU A 101 1.56 20.54 7.18
C GLU A 101 1.28 21.72 8.13
N LEU A 102 2.29 22.22 8.84
CA LEU A 102 2.16 23.34 9.77
C LEU A 102 1.67 24.64 9.13
N VAL A 103 2.00 24.87 7.84
CA VAL A 103 1.48 26.02 7.08
C VAL A 103 0.01 25.83 6.71
N GLY A 104 -0.36 24.62 6.30
CA GLY A 104 -1.70 24.30 5.77
C GLY A 104 -2.76 23.98 6.83
N THR A 105 -2.35 23.55 8.02
CA THR A 105 -3.27 23.21 9.11
C THR A 105 -3.64 24.45 9.93
N ASN A 106 -4.86 24.96 9.76
CA ASN A 106 -5.43 26.02 10.59
C ASN A 106 -5.77 25.57 12.04
N THR A 107 -5.42 24.35 12.43
CA THR A 107 -5.95 23.66 13.61
C THR A 107 -5.37 24.15 14.94
N THR A 108 -4.25 24.88 14.94
CA THR A 108 -3.47 25.17 16.17
C THR A 108 -3.03 26.64 16.33
N GLY A 109 -3.59 27.56 15.53
CA GLY A 109 -3.41 29.01 15.70
C GLY A 109 -2.22 29.60 14.94
N ARG A 110 -1.98 30.91 15.13
CA ARG A 110 -1.00 31.71 14.34
C ARG A 110 0.46 31.27 14.53
N SER A 111 0.80 30.62 15.65
CA SER A 111 2.17 30.20 15.99
C SER A 111 2.67 29.10 15.06
N ASP A 112 1.84 28.09 14.77
CA ASP A 112 2.22 26.94 13.95
C ASP A 112 2.44 27.32 12.49
N ALA A 113 1.61 28.23 11.97
CA ALA A 113 1.82 28.77 10.63
C ALA A 113 3.14 29.56 10.52
N ALA A 114 3.56 30.27 11.57
CA ALA A 114 4.84 30.98 11.58
C ALA A 114 6.03 30.01 11.65
N LEU A 115 5.93 28.97 12.49
CA LEU A 115 6.91 27.90 12.57
C LEU A 115 7.06 27.16 11.23
N GLY A 116 5.93 26.75 10.62
CA GLY A 116 5.90 26.09 9.32
C GLY A 116 6.53 26.95 8.22
N LYS A 117 6.22 28.26 8.17
CA LYS A 117 6.90 29.19 7.26
C LYS A 117 8.40 29.26 7.51
N GLY A 118 8.84 29.22 8.76
CA GLY A 118 10.26 29.15 9.13
C GLY A 118 10.94 27.87 8.62
N MET A 119 10.27 26.73 8.73
CA MET A 119 10.75 25.45 8.19
C MET A 119 10.84 25.47 6.67
N VAL A 120 9.81 25.97 5.98
CA VAL A 120 9.81 26.12 4.51
C VAL A 120 10.95 27.03 4.05
N ARG A 121 11.21 28.14 4.75
CA ARG A 121 12.36 29.02 4.45
C ARG A 121 13.69 28.31 4.65
N LEU A 122 13.84 27.51 5.71
CA LEU A 122 15.06 26.76 5.94
C LEU A 122 15.26 25.67 4.88
N GLN A 123 14.18 25.03 4.44
CA GLN A 123 14.23 24.09 3.32
C GLN A 123 14.67 24.78 2.03
N GLN A 124 14.12 25.95 1.71
CA GLN A 124 14.54 26.74 0.56
C GLN A 124 16.03 27.10 0.64
N TYR A 125 16.51 27.51 1.83
CA TYR A 125 17.92 27.75 2.07
C TYR A 125 18.78 26.52 1.76
N VAL A 126 18.37 25.32 2.22
CA VAL A 126 19.06 24.06 1.89
C VAL A 126 19.02 23.80 0.38
N GLU A 127 17.88 23.96 -0.29
CA GLU A 127 17.77 23.78 -1.75
C GLU A 127 18.72 24.71 -2.53
N ASP A 128 18.87 25.95 -2.08
CA ASP A 128 19.68 26.98 -2.75
C ASP A 128 21.19 26.85 -2.51
N HIS A 129 21.61 26.24 -1.38
CA HIS A 129 23.02 26.22 -0.95
C HIS A 129 23.61 24.81 -0.85
N SER A 130 22.81 23.75 -1.05
CA SER A 130 23.29 22.38 -0.88
C SER A 130 23.77 21.74 -2.18
N ARG A 131 24.77 20.85 -2.05
CA ARG A 131 25.29 19.99 -3.10
C ARG A 131 25.07 18.53 -2.69
N TYR A 132 24.14 17.85 -3.36
CA TYR A 132 23.75 16.49 -3.00
C TYR A 132 24.61 15.46 -3.73
N ILE A 133 25.10 14.49 -2.94
CA ILE A 133 25.78 13.28 -3.39
C ILE A 133 24.93 12.11 -2.93
N ILE A 134 24.41 11.31 -3.85
CA ILE A 134 23.46 10.25 -3.55
C ILE A 134 24.11 8.90 -3.85
N ASP A 135 24.25 8.07 -2.83
CA ASP A 135 24.75 6.69 -2.97
C ASP A 135 23.59 5.74 -3.22
N GLU A 136 23.73 4.81 -4.18
CA GLU A 136 22.68 3.94 -4.71
C GLU A 136 21.45 4.75 -5.15
N SER A 137 21.68 5.67 -6.08
CA SER A 137 20.69 6.66 -6.52
C SER A 137 19.43 6.05 -7.13
N ASP A 138 19.53 4.88 -7.76
CA ASP A 138 18.39 4.10 -8.28
C ASP A 138 17.39 3.71 -7.18
N GLU A 139 17.89 3.25 -6.03
CA GLU A 139 17.04 2.91 -4.88
C GLU A 139 16.52 4.17 -4.17
N ASN A 140 17.34 5.21 -4.03
CA ASN A 140 16.94 6.44 -3.35
C ASN A 140 15.94 7.29 -4.15
N PHE A 141 15.96 7.20 -5.48
CA PHE A 141 14.97 7.83 -6.37
C PHE A 141 13.76 6.93 -6.65
N SER A 142 13.70 5.73 -6.07
CA SER A 142 12.58 4.82 -6.29
C SER A 142 11.26 5.39 -5.74
N VAL A 143 10.26 5.53 -6.60
CA VAL A 143 8.88 5.92 -6.20
C VAL A 143 8.18 4.87 -5.34
N LYS A 144 8.78 3.68 -5.17
CA LYS A 144 8.27 2.63 -4.26
C LYS A 144 8.23 3.10 -2.81
N PHE A 145 9.07 4.07 -2.45
CA PHE A 145 9.07 4.70 -1.14
C PHE A 145 8.44 6.09 -1.25
N GLU A 146 7.14 6.13 -0.94
CA GLU A 146 6.35 7.34 -0.80
C GLU A 146 6.13 7.60 0.69
N LEU A 147 6.50 8.79 1.15
CA LEU A 147 6.19 9.27 2.49
C LEU A 147 4.88 10.07 2.44
N VAL A 148 3.90 9.66 3.24
CA VAL A 148 2.57 10.26 3.25
C VAL A 148 2.23 10.81 4.62
N TYR A 149 1.92 12.11 4.69
CA TYR A 149 1.40 12.79 5.86
C TYR A 149 -0.11 12.99 5.70
N THR A 150 -0.87 12.32 6.55
CA THR A 150 -2.32 12.40 6.59
C THR A 150 -2.80 13.64 7.33
N ILE A 151 -3.74 14.39 6.75
CA ILE A 151 -4.28 15.65 7.31
C ILE A 151 -5.78 15.50 7.58
N GLY A 152 -6.21 15.97 8.75
CA GLY A 152 -7.60 15.96 9.18
C GLY A 152 -7.96 14.75 10.04
N MET A 153 -9.24 14.61 10.37
CA MET A 153 -9.74 13.48 11.15
C MET A 153 -9.96 12.26 10.26
N GLN A 154 -9.76 11.07 10.84
CA GLN A 154 -10.11 9.80 10.19
C GLN A 154 -11.61 9.75 9.92
N LYS A 155 -11.98 9.25 8.74
CA LYS A 155 -13.35 8.92 8.37
C LYS A 155 -13.39 7.54 7.71
N ALA A 156 -14.58 6.94 7.66
CA ALA A 156 -14.75 5.70 6.90
C ALA A 156 -14.37 5.92 5.42
N ILE A 157 -13.79 4.90 4.80
CA ILE A 157 -13.54 4.93 3.35
C ILE A 157 -14.85 5.08 2.58
N ASP A 158 -14.77 5.68 1.39
CA ASP A 158 -15.93 5.77 0.51
C ASP A 158 -16.55 4.39 0.21
N MET A 159 -17.86 4.37 -0.03
CA MET A 159 -18.67 3.15 -0.24
C MET A 159 -18.58 2.11 0.89
N SER A 160 -18.25 2.51 2.12
CA SER A 160 -18.34 1.59 3.27
C SER A 160 -19.81 1.38 3.69
N PRO A 161 -20.30 0.14 3.86
CA PRO A 161 -19.58 -1.14 3.78
C PRO A 161 -19.63 -1.84 2.41
N GLU A 162 -20.38 -1.32 1.44
CA GLU A 162 -20.65 -1.96 0.14
C GLU A 162 -19.37 -2.33 -0.61
N ARG A 163 -18.31 -1.53 -0.52
CA ARG A 163 -17.03 -1.72 -1.21
C ARG A 163 -16.41 -3.08 -0.94
N TRP A 164 -16.24 -3.45 0.33
CA TRP A 164 -15.64 -4.74 0.65
C TRP A 164 -16.60 -5.91 0.46
N ILE A 165 -17.92 -5.69 0.57
CA ILE A 165 -18.93 -6.71 0.26
C ILE A 165 -18.82 -7.09 -1.23
N ILE A 166 -18.79 -6.10 -2.12
CA ILE A 166 -18.66 -6.31 -3.57
C ILE A 166 -17.34 -7.00 -3.89
N ILE A 167 -16.22 -6.57 -3.29
CA ILE A 167 -14.92 -7.22 -3.48
C ILE A 167 -14.96 -8.69 -3.04
N GLN A 168 -15.54 -9.00 -1.87
CA GLN A 168 -15.66 -10.38 -1.36
C GLN A 168 -16.52 -11.26 -2.28
N GLU A 169 -17.58 -10.71 -2.87
CA GLU A 169 -18.45 -11.40 -3.83
C GLU A 169 -17.71 -11.67 -5.15
N VAL A 170 -16.99 -10.67 -5.69
CA VAL A 170 -16.12 -10.85 -6.87
C VAL A 170 -15.06 -11.93 -6.62
N LEU A 171 -14.42 -11.94 -5.45
CA LEU A 171 -13.49 -13.01 -5.07
C LEU A 171 -14.20 -14.37 -5.07
N GLY A 172 -15.42 -14.45 -4.52
CA GLY A 172 -16.25 -15.66 -4.60
C GLY A 172 -16.42 -16.16 -6.04
N LEU A 173 -16.77 -15.27 -6.97
CA LEU A 173 -16.92 -15.60 -8.38
C LEU A 173 -15.60 -16.05 -9.03
N ILE A 174 -14.48 -15.41 -8.70
CA ILE A 174 -13.14 -15.84 -9.17
C ILE A 174 -12.88 -17.29 -8.78
N ASN A 175 -13.19 -17.69 -7.55
CA ASN A 175 -13.04 -19.08 -7.12
C ASN A 175 -13.96 -20.02 -7.91
N SER A 176 -15.22 -19.64 -8.12
CA SER A 176 -16.21 -20.46 -8.83
C SER A 176 -15.84 -20.71 -10.29
N TYR A 177 -15.28 -19.71 -10.98
CA TYR A 177 -14.90 -19.81 -12.40
C TYR A 177 -13.44 -20.27 -12.63
N ALA A 178 -12.62 -20.37 -11.57
CA ALA A 178 -11.22 -20.75 -11.69
C ALA A 178 -11.01 -22.10 -12.38
N SER A 179 -11.84 -23.10 -12.06
CA SER A 179 -11.72 -24.46 -12.62
C SER A 179 -11.98 -24.49 -14.13
N GLU A 180 -12.97 -23.71 -14.60
CA GLU A 180 -13.26 -23.58 -16.04
C GLU A 180 -12.07 -22.94 -16.78
N ALA A 181 -11.52 -21.86 -16.22
CA ALA A 181 -10.37 -21.18 -16.80
C ALA A 181 -9.11 -22.06 -16.82
N MET A 182 -8.91 -22.93 -15.81
CA MET A 182 -7.84 -23.92 -15.81
C MET A 182 -8.00 -24.98 -16.91
N HIS A 183 -9.23 -25.40 -17.24
CA HIS A 183 -9.45 -26.32 -18.36
C HIS A 183 -9.12 -25.67 -19.71
N GLN A 184 -9.43 -24.39 -19.89
CA GLN A 184 -9.09 -23.64 -21.11
C GLN A 184 -7.59 -23.27 -21.17
N HIS A 185 -6.96 -23.05 -20.01
CA HIS A 185 -5.56 -22.65 -19.88
C HIS A 185 -4.85 -23.45 -18.77
N PRO A 186 -4.44 -24.71 -19.04
CA PRO A 186 -3.89 -25.62 -18.02
C PRO A 186 -2.71 -25.05 -17.21
N ASP A 187 -1.80 -24.32 -17.87
CA ASP A 187 -0.63 -23.71 -17.23
C ASP A 187 -0.80 -22.21 -16.92
N GLY A 188 -2.03 -21.71 -17.02
CA GLY A 188 -2.34 -20.28 -16.93
C GLY A 188 -2.66 -19.81 -15.52
N ILE A 189 -3.16 -20.70 -14.66
CA ILE A 189 -3.61 -20.39 -13.30
C ILE A 189 -3.03 -21.45 -12.35
N LEU A 190 -2.35 -20.99 -11.31
CA LEU A 190 -1.98 -21.83 -10.19
C LEU A 190 -3.17 -21.89 -9.23
N ARG A 191 -3.62 -23.09 -8.87
CA ARG A 191 -4.61 -23.32 -7.81
C ARG A 191 -4.11 -24.43 -6.89
N ALA A 192 -3.80 -24.10 -5.65
CA ALA A 192 -3.43 -25.11 -4.66
C ALA A 192 -4.67 -25.92 -4.25
N PRO A 193 -4.52 -27.22 -3.93
CA PRO A 193 -5.60 -28.00 -3.36
C PRO A 193 -6.03 -27.39 -2.01
N GLY A 194 -7.34 -27.36 -1.77
CA GLY A 194 -7.95 -26.83 -0.55
C GLY A 194 -9.11 -27.70 -0.10
N ARG A 195 -9.59 -27.48 1.12
CA ARG A 195 -10.82 -28.13 1.62
C ARG A 195 -12.06 -27.47 1.00
N ASN A 196 -13.18 -28.18 0.97
CA ASN A 196 -14.45 -27.59 0.58
C ASN A 196 -14.77 -26.38 1.48
N GLY A 197 -15.28 -25.29 0.87
CA GLY A 197 -15.55 -24.01 1.54
C GLY A 197 -14.35 -23.09 1.74
N GLN A 198 -13.12 -23.59 1.53
CA GLN A 198 -11.92 -22.78 1.57
C GLN A 198 -11.71 -22.05 0.25
N PHE A 199 -11.31 -20.78 0.32
CA PHE A 199 -10.79 -20.09 -0.85
C PHE A 199 -9.36 -20.58 -1.14
N PRO A 200 -9.11 -21.21 -2.31
CA PRO A 200 -7.83 -21.83 -2.60
C PRO A 200 -6.73 -20.79 -2.83
N LEU A 201 -5.48 -21.14 -2.55
CA LEU A 201 -4.35 -20.31 -2.98
C LEU A 201 -4.34 -20.29 -4.51
N LEU A 202 -4.67 -19.13 -5.06
CA LEU A 202 -4.87 -18.91 -6.49
C LEU A 202 -3.90 -17.86 -6.99
N ARG A 203 -3.29 -18.08 -8.17
CA ARG A 203 -2.46 -17.07 -8.84
C ARG A 203 -2.62 -17.10 -10.34
N PHE A 204 -2.48 -15.94 -10.97
CA PHE A 204 -2.41 -15.82 -12.42
C PHE A 204 -0.95 -15.96 -12.87
N LEU A 205 -0.69 -16.95 -13.73
CA LEU A 205 0.65 -17.21 -14.29
C LEU A 205 0.79 -16.65 -15.70
N ARG A 206 -0.31 -16.54 -16.45
CA ARG A 206 -0.35 -15.99 -17.82
C ARG A 206 -1.48 -14.98 -17.96
N VAL A 207 -1.22 -13.90 -18.69
CA VAL A 207 -2.18 -12.82 -18.94
C VAL A 207 -3.45 -13.34 -19.61
N ALA A 208 -3.31 -14.16 -20.67
CA ALA A 208 -4.47 -14.73 -21.37
C ALA A 208 -5.42 -15.54 -20.47
N ALA A 209 -4.88 -16.27 -19.48
CA ALA A 209 -5.68 -17.04 -18.55
C ALA A 209 -6.36 -16.16 -17.50
N ALA A 210 -5.67 -15.11 -17.04
CA ALA A 210 -6.27 -14.09 -16.19
C ALA A 210 -7.44 -13.41 -16.91
N ASP A 211 -7.24 -13.00 -18.16
CA ASP A 211 -8.25 -12.33 -18.97
C ASP A 211 -9.46 -13.24 -19.22
N SER A 212 -9.25 -14.52 -19.55
CA SER A 212 -10.34 -15.48 -19.75
C SER A 212 -11.18 -15.67 -18.48
N LEU A 213 -10.53 -15.81 -17.32
CA LEU A 213 -11.23 -15.93 -16.03
C LEU A 213 -12.00 -14.65 -15.69
N LEU A 214 -11.36 -13.49 -15.79
CA LEU A 214 -11.98 -12.20 -15.51
C LEU A 214 -13.14 -11.91 -16.47
N GLN A 215 -13.04 -12.28 -17.74
CA GLN A 215 -14.17 -12.20 -18.68
C GLN A 215 -15.33 -13.10 -18.24
N SER A 216 -15.06 -14.30 -17.75
CA SER A 216 -16.11 -15.23 -17.29
C SER A 216 -16.83 -14.69 -16.06
N VAL A 217 -16.09 -14.10 -15.11
CA VAL A 217 -16.68 -13.39 -13.97
C VAL A 217 -17.49 -12.17 -14.43
N ALA A 218 -16.98 -11.37 -15.36
CA ALA A 218 -17.69 -10.22 -15.91
C ALA A 218 -19.00 -10.64 -16.62
N ARG A 219 -19.03 -11.77 -17.33
CA ARG A 219 -20.25 -12.34 -17.92
C ARG A 219 -21.25 -12.76 -16.84
N HIS A 220 -20.79 -13.35 -15.74
CA HIS A 220 -21.67 -13.64 -14.60
C HIS A 220 -22.34 -12.38 -14.06
N ILE A 221 -21.55 -11.32 -13.84
CA ILE A 221 -22.08 -10.04 -13.35
C ILE A 221 -23.08 -9.46 -14.35
N ARG A 222 -22.77 -9.50 -15.65
CA ARG A 222 -23.69 -9.09 -16.72
C ARG A 222 -25.04 -9.82 -16.64
N ASP A 223 -25.01 -11.13 -16.44
CA ASP A 223 -26.20 -11.97 -16.56
C ASP A 223 -27.05 -12.01 -15.28
N LYS A 224 -26.39 -12.03 -14.12
CA LYS A 224 -27.03 -12.23 -12.80
C LYS A 224 -27.00 -10.98 -11.92
N GLY A 225 -26.09 -10.04 -12.18
CA GLY A 225 -25.80 -8.92 -11.29
C GLY A 225 -24.82 -9.27 -10.18
N ILE A 226 -24.67 -8.34 -9.24
CA ILE A 226 -23.86 -8.46 -8.02
C ILE A 226 -24.48 -7.56 -6.94
N HIS A 227 -24.05 -7.64 -5.68
CA HIS A 227 -24.51 -6.72 -4.63
C HIS A 227 -24.44 -5.25 -5.07
N GLY A 228 -25.55 -4.53 -4.89
CA GLY A 228 -25.69 -3.12 -5.32
C GLY A 228 -25.90 -2.91 -6.83
N LEU A 229 -25.93 -3.98 -7.64
CA LEU A 229 -26.09 -3.91 -9.10
C LEU A 229 -26.99 -5.05 -9.62
N ALA A 230 -28.30 -4.82 -9.61
CA ALA A 230 -29.29 -5.77 -10.11
C ALA A 230 -29.45 -5.69 -11.63
N LEU A 231 -28.91 -6.67 -12.37
CA LEU A 231 -28.92 -6.70 -13.84
C LEU A 231 -29.86 -7.75 -14.44
N ALA A 232 -30.30 -8.74 -13.66
CA ALA A 232 -31.09 -9.87 -14.14
C ALA A 232 -32.43 -9.51 -14.80
N HIS A 233 -32.97 -8.30 -14.54
CA HIS A 233 -34.21 -7.80 -15.13
C HIS A 233 -34.00 -6.62 -16.10
N GLN A 234 -32.75 -6.19 -16.30
CA GLN A 234 -32.43 -5.09 -17.22
C GLN A 234 -32.43 -5.56 -18.66
N SER A 235 -32.55 -4.62 -19.61
CA SER A 235 -32.50 -4.92 -21.04
C SER A 235 -31.14 -5.50 -21.45
N SER A 236 -31.12 -6.27 -22.54
CA SER A 236 -29.88 -6.81 -23.11
C SER A 236 -28.86 -5.72 -23.45
N GLN A 237 -29.35 -4.55 -23.90
CA GLN A 237 -28.52 -3.38 -24.18
C GLN A 237 -27.83 -2.86 -22.92
N VAL A 238 -28.55 -2.65 -21.81
CA VAL A 238 -27.96 -2.17 -20.54
C VAL A 238 -26.94 -3.17 -20.00
N ARG A 239 -27.26 -4.47 -20.03
CA ARG A 239 -26.32 -5.51 -19.60
C ARG A 239 -25.04 -5.48 -20.44
N GLN A 240 -25.16 -5.33 -21.76
CA GLN A 240 -24.01 -5.27 -22.65
C GLN A 240 -23.15 -4.02 -22.41
N ILE A 241 -23.77 -2.86 -22.17
CA ILE A 241 -23.06 -1.63 -21.78
C ILE A 241 -22.27 -1.85 -20.50
N VAL A 242 -22.88 -2.43 -19.46
CA VAL A 242 -22.19 -2.72 -18.20
C VAL A 242 -21.03 -3.70 -18.42
N PHE A 243 -21.24 -4.75 -19.20
CA PHE A 243 -20.18 -5.70 -19.54
C PHE A 243 -19.01 -5.03 -20.26
N LYS A 244 -19.27 -4.20 -21.28
CA LYS A 244 -18.22 -3.42 -21.95
C LYS A 244 -17.50 -2.51 -20.94
N TYR A 245 -18.25 -1.79 -20.11
CA TYR A 245 -17.70 -0.84 -19.15
C TYR A 245 -16.68 -1.47 -18.19
N ILE A 246 -16.98 -2.66 -17.67
CA ILE A 246 -16.12 -3.38 -16.73
C ILE A 246 -14.98 -4.16 -17.40
N THR A 247 -15.02 -4.37 -18.72
CA THR A 247 -14.01 -5.19 -19.44
C THR A 247 -13.13 -4.39 -20.40
N GLN A 248 -13.51 -3.16 -20.78
CA GLN A 248 -12.81 -2.35 -21.76
C GLN A 248 -12.21 -1.07 -21.14
N VAL A 249 -11.06 -0.64 -21.66
CA VAL A 249 -10.38 0.60 -21.22
C VAL A 249 -11.24 1.82 -21.55
N GLY A 250 -11.62 1.96 -22.82
CA GLY A 250 -12.51 3.01 -23.30
C GLY A 250 -13.96 2.53 -23.46
N MET A 251 -14.86 3.48 -23.67
CA MET A 251 -16.27 3.27 -24.01
C MET A 251 -16.64 4.16 -25.19
N ASP A 252 -17.55 3.69 -26.05
CA ASP A 252 -18.08 4.49 -27.15
C ASP A 252 -19.00 5.60 -26.61
N GLU A 253 -18.97 6.80 -27.21
CA GLU A 253 -19.78 7.95 -26.74
C GLU A 253 -21.28 7.64 -26.71
N ASP A 254 -21.78 6.86 -27.67
CA ASP A 254 -23.18 6.47 -27.75
C ASP A 254 -23.57 5.52 -26.61
N ASP A 255 -22.69 4.61 -26.20
CA ASP A 255 -22.90 3.70 -25.07
C ASP A 255 -22.91 4.48 -23.74
N VAL A 256 -22.03 5.49 -23.59
CA VAL A 256 -22.01 6.39 -22.43
C VAL A 256 -23.32 7.18 -22.36
N ARG A 257 -23.71 7.82 -23.45
CA ARG A 257 -24.96 8.60 -23.53
C ARG A 257 -26.18 7.73 -23.26
N LEU A 258 -26.27 6.54 -23.85
CA LEU A 258 -27.42 5.66 -23.65
C LEU A 258 -27.56 5.22 -22.18
N GLY A 259 -26.44 5.01 -21.50
CA GLY A 259 -26.43 4.69 -20.08
C GLY A 259 -26.78 5.85 -19.15
N GLU A 260 -26.38 7.08 -19.50
CA GLU A 260 -26.57 8.29 -18.68
C GLU A 260 -27.88 9.06 -18.98
N THR A 261 -28.35 9.05 -20.24
CA THR A 261 -29.39 9.98 -20.74
C THR A 261 -30.66 9.32 -21.27
N GLY A 262 -30.77 7.99 -21.27
CA GLY A 262 -32.04 7.33 -21.58
C GLY A 262 -33.18 7.83 -20.67
N ARG A 263 -34.42 7.88 -21.17
CA ARG A 263 -35.64 8.32 -20.42
C ARG A 263 -35.89 7.59 -19.08
N HIS A 264 -35.04 6.63 -18.71
CA HIS A 264 -35.02 5.82 -17.48
C HIS A 264 -33.60 5.60 -16.91
N GLY A 265 -32.68 6.57 -17.02
CA GLY A 265 -31.24 6.43 -16.71
C GLY A 265 -30.89 5.45 -15.58
N PHE A 266 -30.29 4.30 -15.96
CA PHE A 266 -29.96 3.21 -15.03
C PHE A 266 -28.81 3.59 -14.08
N PHE A 267 -27.93 4.50 -14.49
CA PHE A 267 -26.76 4.91 -13.73
C PHE A 267 -27.05 5.99 -12.68
N SER A 268 -27.80 5.62 -11.64
CA SER A 268 -27.85 6.40 -10.39
C SER A 268 -26.44 6.53 -9.77
N ASP A 269 -26.21 7.54 -8.91
CA ASP A 269 -24.91 7.73 -8.27
C ASP A 269 -24.43 6.48 -7.51
N LYS A 270 -25.35 5.75 -6.87
CA LYS A 270 -25.04 4.48 -6.18
C LYS A 270 -24.55 3.41 -7.16
N ILE A 271 -25.24 3.24 -8.29
CA ILE A 271 -24.87 2.27 -9.33
C ILE A 271 -23.54 2.67 -9.97
N ARG A 272 -23.33 3.96 -10.22
CA ARG A 272 -22.09 4.50 -10.77
C ARG A 272 -20.89 4.16 -9.89
N ASN A 273 -21.02 4.32 -8.57
CA ASN A 273 -19.97 3.95 -7.62
C ASN A 273 -19.63 2.45 -7.67
N VAL A 274 -20.64 1.57 -7.77
CA VAL A 274 -20.43 0.12 -7.97
C VAL A 274 -19.71 -0.16 -9.28
N LEU A 275 -20.09 0.51 -10.37
CA LEU A 275 -19.45 0.34 -11.68
C LEU A 275 -18.00 0.83 -11.66
N TYR A 276 -17.70 1.95 -11.00
CA TYR A 276 -16.34 2.47 -10.83
C TYR A 276 -15.47 1.49 -10.06
N LEU A 277 -15.99 0.91 -8.98
CA LEU A 277 -15.30 -0.14 -8.25
C LEU A 277 -15.03 -1.36 -9.14
N LEU A 278 -16.04 -1.87 -9.85
CA LEU A 278 -15.87 -3.00 -10.76
C LEU A 278 -14.87 -2.69 -11.88
N LYS A 279 -14.92 -1.50 -12.49
CA LYS A 279 -13.95 -1.10 -13.51
C LYS A 279 -12.53 -1.07 -12.96
N GLY A 280 -12.32 -0.54 -11.75
CA GLY A 280 -11.03 -0.55 -11.06
C GLY A 280 -10.53 -1.98 -10.75
N LEU A 281 -11.42 -2.85 -10.30
CA LEU A 281 -11.11 -4.26 -10.01
C LEU A 281 -10.62 -5.02 -11.25
N PHE A 282 -11.30 -4.83 -12.38
CA PHE A 282 -11.05 -5.56 -13.62
C PHE A 282 -10.04 -4.83 -14.51
N VAL A 283 -10.47 -3.79 -15.22
CA VAL A 283 -9.67 -3.05 -16.21
C VAL A 283 -8.59 -2.19 -15.55
N GLY A 284 -8.87 -1.63 -14.37
CA GLY A 284 -7.88 -0.92 -13.56
C GLY A 284 -6.77 -1.84 -13.02
N GLY A 285 -6.92 -3.16 -13.20
CA GLY A 285 -5.86 -4.12 -12.97
C GLY A 285 -5.64 -4.52 -11.51
N VAL A 286 -6.52 -4.13 -10.57
CA VAL A 286 -6.39 -4.48 -9.15
C VAL A 286 -6.36 -6.00 -8.95
N LEU A 287 -7.28 -6.73 -9.59
CA LEU A 287 -7.33 -8.20 -9.52
C LEU A 287 -6.13 -8.84 -10.22
N ALA A 288 -5.79 -8.37 -11.43
CA ALA A 288 -4.64 -8.88 -12.19
C ALA A 288 -3.33 -8.70 -11.42
N PHE A 289 -3.16 -7.55 -10.76
CA PHE A 289 -2.01 -7.26 -9.93
C PHE A 289 -1.97 -8.11 -8.65
N ALA A 290 -3.09 -8.23 -7.93
CA ALA A 290 -3.17 -8.99 -6.68
C ALA A 290 -2.91 -10.49 -6.90
N PHE A 291 -3.50 -11.10 -7.92
CA PHE A 291 -3.34 -12.53 -8.20
C PHE A 291 -2.09 -12.85 -9.03
N GLY A 292 -1.66 -11.93 -9.91
CA GLY A 292 -0.53 -12.13 -10.81
C GLY A 292 0.81 -11.73 -10.17
N GLN A 293 0.92 -10.50 -9.71
CA GLN A 293 2.21 -9.93 -9.28
C GLN A 293 2.50 -10.15 -7.80
N LYS A 294 1.48 -10.22 -6.94
CA LYS A 294 1.66 -10.36 -5.50
C LYS A 294 1.68 -11.81 -5.05
N ARG A 295 2.65 -12.14 -4.19
CA ARG A 295 2.83 -13.44 -3.55
C ARG A 295 2.56 -13.32 -2.06
N TRP A 296 1.61 -14.09 -1.56
CA TRP A 296 1.35 -14.18 -0.13
C TRP A 296 2.61 -14.65 0.62
N ARG A 297 2.87 -14.04 1.77
CA ARG A 297 4.06 -14.21 2.63
C ARG A 297 5.40 -13.83 1.99
N VAL A 298 5.42 -13.30 0.77
CA VAL A 298 6.64 -12.81 0.11
C VAL A 298 6.53 -11.32 -0.19
N ASN A 299 5.40 -10.89 -0.74
CA ASN A 299 5.13 -9.49 -1.04
C ASN A 299 4.09 -8.89 -0.09
N TYR A 300 3.24 -9.70 0.54
CA TYR A 300 2.22 -9.23 1.47
C TYR A 300 1.78 -10.30 2.47
N GLY A 301 1.16 -9.88 3.57
CA GLY A 301 0.52 -10.78 4.54
C GLY A 301 0.07 -10.03 5.79
N ILE A 302 -0.57 -10.74 6.72
CA ILE A 302 -0.81 -10.23 8.08
C ILE A 302 0.49 -10.31 8.88
N ALA A 303 0.81 -9.28 9.66
CA ALA A 303 2.08 -9.21 10.37
C ALA A 303 1.90 -8.78 11.82
N LYS A 304 2.62 -9.44 12.73
CA LYS A 304 2.83 -8.93 14.10
C LYS A 304 3.93 -7.88 14.04
N ARG A 305 3.55 -6.60 14.04
CA ARG A 305 4.46 -5.44 14.01
C ARG A 305 4.16 -4.51 15.19
N SER A 306 5.09 -3.58 15.48
CA SER A 306 4.97 -2.66 16.62
C SER A 306 3.72 -1.77 16.58
N LEU A 307 3.27 -1.42 15.37
CA LEU A 307 1.97 -0.77 15.12
C LEU A 307 1.02 -1.86 14.61
N PRO A 308 0.29 -2.56 15.50
CA PRO A 308 -0.56 -3.66 15.10
C PRO A 308 -1.59 -3.19 14.08
N THR A 309 -1.88 -4.05 13.12
CA THR A 309 -2.98 -3.85 12.15
C THR A 309 -3.51 -5.22 11.77
N MET A 310 -4.81 -5.28 11.49
CA MET A 310 -5.48 -6.46 10.96
C MET A 310 -5.48 -6.51 9.43
N LEU A 311 -4.96 -5.46 8.78
CA LEU A 311 -4.85 -5.35 7.32
C LEU A 311 -3.59 -6.02 6.79
N ALA A 312 -3.61 -6.42 5.52
CA ALA A 312 -2.43 -6.91 4.83
C ALA A 312 -1.40 -5.79 4.65
N VAL A 313 -0.15 -6.08 5.02
CA VAL A 313 0.98 -5.16 4.88
C VAL A 313 1.98 -5.66 3.84
N PRO A 314 2.76 -4.77 3.21
CA PRO A 314 3.84 -5.15 2.30
C PRO A 314 4.95 -5.93 3.01
N TYR A 315 5.55 -6.89 2.32
CA TYR A 315 6.71 -7.66 2.78
C TYR A 315 7.93 -7.32 1.92
N ARG A 316 9.11 -7.27 2.55
CA ARG A 316 10.39 -7.02 1.86
C ARG A 316 11.00 -8.30 1.32
N ALA A 317 10.74 -9.40 2.00
CA ALA A 317 11.19 -10.73 1.65
C ALA A 317 10.19 -11.76 2.22
N LYS A 318 10.47 -13.04 1.98
CA LYS A 318 9.69 -14.12 2.56
C LYS A 318 9.61 -13.98 4.08
N ASP A 319 8.38 -13.95 4.60
CA ASP A 319 8.07 -13.84 6.03
C ASP A 319 8.69 -12.62 6.74
N SER A 320 9.04 -11.58 5.97
CA SER A 320 9.68 -10.37 6.48
C SER A 320 8.81 -9.15 6.15
N PRO A 321 7.87 -8.78 7.05
CA PRO A 321 7.01 -7.63 6.85
C PRO A 321 7.81 -6.33 6.86
N ALA A 322 7.41 -5.38 6.02
CA ALA A 322 7.93 -4.03 6.07
C ALA A 322 7.45 -3.35 7.36
N PRO A 323 8.34 -2.77 8.20
CA PRO A 323 7.97 -2.32 9.54
C PRO A 323 6.87 -1.26 9.62
N ARG A 324 6.82 -0.34 8.64
CA ARG A 324 5.90 0.81 8.62
C ARG A 324 5.26 1.05 7.25
N SER A 325 5.46 0.16 6.29
CA SER A 325 4.89 0.33 4.96
C SER A 325 3.45 -0.16 4.93
N GLU A 326 2.64 0.49 4.12
CA GLU A 326 1.23 0.16 3.88
C GLU A 326 0.97 0.26 2.38
N PHE A 327 -0.09 -0.40 1.89
CA PHE A 327 -0.51 -0.22 0.50
C PHE A 327 -1.34 1.06 0.38
N SER A 328 -1.06 1.86 -0.66
CA SER A 328 -1.74 3.15 -0.86
C SER A 328 -3.14 3.02 -1.45
N HIS A 329 -3.37 1.99 -2.27
CA HIS A 329 -4.65 1.79 -2.96
C HIS A 329 -5.63 0.98 -2.10
N PRO A 330 -6.82 1.50 -1.76
CA PRO A 330 -7.75 0.85 -0.83
C PRO A 330 -8.22 -0.52 -1.31
N ASP A 331 -8.59 -0.65 -2.59
CA ASP A 331 -9.07 -1.93 -3.11
C ASP A 331 -7.98 -3.03 -3.11
N ILE A 332 -6.71 -2.65 -3.28
CA ILE A 332 -5.58 -3.57 -3.11
C ILE A 332 -5.46 -4.00 -1.65
N VAL A 333 -5.58 -3.07 -0.70
CA VAL A 333 -5.57 -3.40 0.74
C VAL A 333 -6.68 -4.40 1.06
N ILE A 334 -7.91 -4.15 0.60
CA ILE A 334 -9.06 -5.03 0.85
C ILE A 334 -8.82 -6.41 0.25
N VAL A 335 -8.47 -6.50 -1.04
CA VAL A 335 -8.22 -7.78 -1.72
C VAL A 335 -7.10 -8.56 -1.02
N LEU A 336 -5.95 -7.93 -0.77
CA LEU A 336 -4.82 -8.61 -0.14
C LEU A 336 -5.10 -9.00 1.31
N THR A 337 -5.92 -8.23 2.03
CA THR A 337 -6.40 -8.58 3.38
C THR A 337 -7.30 -9.82 3.33
N CYS A 338 -8.31 -9.82 2.45
CA CYS A 338 -9.16 -10.99 2.21
C CYS A 338 -8.32 -12.23 1.90
N LEU A 339 -7.42 -12.15 0.90
CA LEU A 339 -6.56 -13.27 0.53
C LEU A 339 -5.66 -13.73 1.70
N SER A 340 -5.11 -12.80 2.48
CA SER A 340 -4.25 -13.17 3.62
C SER A 340 -4.99 -13.96 4.68
N HIS A 341 -6.24 -13.57 5.00
CA HIS A 341 -7.07 -14.28 5.98
C HIS A 341 -7.67 -15.56 5.40
N TYR A 342 -7.98 -15.62 4.10
CA TYR A 342 -8.38 -16.86 3.43
C TYR A 342 -7.28 -17.92 3.49
N TYR A 343 -6.02 -17.53 3.26
CA TYR A 343 -4.89 -18.44 3.23
C TYR A 343 -4.40 -18.79 4.64
N GLY A 344 -4.35 -17.81 5.55
CA GLY A 344 -3.90 -18.00 6.93
C GLY A 344 -4.96 -18.63 7.84
N GLY A 345 -6.24 -18.41 7.53
CA GLY A 345 -7.36 -18.67 8.43
C GLY A 345 -7.41 -17.67 9.60
N LEU A 346 -8.54 -17.69 10.30
CA LEU A 346 -8.73 -16.93 11.52
C LEU A 346 -7.99 -17.59 12.70
N SER A 347 -7.56 -16.77 13.65
CA SER A 347 -7.11 -17.24 14.97
C SER A 347 -8.31 -17.61 15.84
N GLU A 348 -8.06 -18.29 16.97
CA GLU A 348 -9.12 -18.62 17.93
C GLU A 348 -9.79 -17.35 18.47
N GLU A 349 -9.02 -16.30 18.76
CA GLU A 349 -9.55 -15.03 19.26
C GLU A 349 -10.39 -14.30 18.20
N ALA A 350 -10.00 -14.40 16.94
CA ALA A 350 -10.78 -13.87 15.82
C ALA A 350 -12.10 -14.64 15.64
N LEU A 351 -12.10 -15.96 15.85
CA LEU A 351 -13.32 -16.77 15.84
C LEU A 351 -14.23 -16.44 17.03
N ASP A 352 -13.67 -16.33 18.25
CA ASP A 352 -14.39 -15.88 19.44
C ASP A 352 -15.12 -14.55 19.12
N THR A 353 -14.38 -13.58 18.57
CA THR A 353 -14.93 -12.27 18.17
C THR A 353 -16.01 -12.41 17.08
N ALA A 354 -15.80 -13.28 16.09
CA ALA A 354 -16.78 -13.50 15.02
C ALA A 354 -18.10 -14.07 15.56
N PHE A 355 -18.03 -15.02 16.50
CA PHE A 355 -19.22 -15.57 17.17
C PHE A 355 -19.91 -14.54 18.07
N GLU A 356 -19.17 -13.67 18.76
CA GLU A 356 -19.75 -12.56 19.52
C GLU A 356 -20.50 -11.58 18.61
N GLN A 357 -19.92 -11.21 17.47
CA GLN A 357 -20.59 -10.35 16.48
C GLN A 357 -21.81 -11.03 15.87
N LEU A 358 -21.74 -12.34 15.63
CA LEU A 358 -22.87 -13.13 15.15
C LEU A 358 -24.03 -13.12 16.14
N GLY A 359 -23.76 -13.30 17.43
CA GLY A 359 -24.77 -13.28 18.49
C GLY A 359 -25.44 -11.91 18.71
N ARG A 360 -24.76 -10.82 18.31
CA ARG A 360 -25.31 -9.45 18.32
C ARG A 360 -26.11 -9.10 17.07
N SER A 361 -26.04 -9.92 16.02
CA SER A 361 -26.67 -9.64 14.74
C SER A 361 -28.11 -10.16 14.70
N ASP A 362 -29.05 -9.33 14.27
CA ASP A 362 -30.44 -9.74 14.02
C ASP A 362 -30.55 -10.86 12.97
N GLN A 363 -29.55 -11.01 12.11
CA GLN A 363 -29.46 -12.04 11.07
C GLN A 363 -28.44 -13.13 11.41
N GLY A 364 -28.06 -13.27 12.69
CA GLY A 364 -27.03 -14.20 13.16
C GLY A 364 -27.29 -15.65 12.75
N SER A 365 -28.52 -16.13 12.91
CA SER A 365 -28.89 -17.50 12.53
C SER A 365 -28.78 -17.76 11.02
N MET A 366 -29.11 -16.77 10.19
CA MET A 366 -28.99 -16.88 8.73
C MET A 366 -27.51 -16.92 8.31
N ALA A 367 -26.71 -15.99 8.84
CA ALA A 367 -25.28 -15.95 8.58
C ALA A 367 -24.57 -17.24 9.06
N TYR A 368 -24.99 -17.80 10.20
CA TYR A 368 -24.49 -19.09 10.66
C TYR A 368 -24.86 -20.24 9.72
N GLY A 369 -26.08 -20.23 9.18
CA GLY A 369 -26.49 -21.21 8.18
C GLY A 369 -25.58 -21.22 6.95
N ASP A 370 -25.09 -20.05 6.52
CA ASP A 370 -24.13 -19.94 5.42
C ASP A 370 -22.72 -20.42 5.81
N TRP A 371 -22.33 -20.32 7.08
CA TRP A 371 -21.10 -20.92 7.59
C TRP A 371 -21.18 -22.45 7.54
N VAL A 372 -22.31 -23.02 7.96
CA VAL A 372 -22.55 -24.47 7.99
C VAL A 372 -22.55 -25.06 6.58
N LYS A 373 -23.24 -24.42 5.61
CA LYS A 373 -23.28 -24.87 4.20
C LYS A 373 -21.89 -25.03 3.59
N GLU A 374 -20.99 -24.11 3.91
CA GLU A 374 -19.62 -24.09 3.40
C GLU A 374 -18.63 -24.86 4.31
N SER A 375 -19.10 -25.50 5.39
CA SER A 375 -18.24 -26.23 6.34
C SER A 375 -18.66 -27.69 6.46
N PRO A 376 -18.48 -28.53 5.41
CA PRO A 376 -18.99 -29.90 5.41
C PRO A 376 -18.34 -30.82 6.44
N SER A 377 -17.18 -30.44 6.99
CA SER A 377 -16.52 -31.17 8.08
C SER A 377 -17.06 -30.83 9.47
N LEU A 378 -18.00 -29.88 9.59
CA LEU A 378 -18.61 -29.51 10.86
C LEU A 378 -19.62 -30.58 11.29
N GLU A 379 -19.48 -31.09 12.51
CA GLU A 379 -20.37 -32.13 13.05
C GLU A 379 -21.82 -31.62 13.15
N GLN A 380 -22.78 -32.51 12.88
CA GLN A 380 -24.21 -32.16 12.76
C GLN A 380 -24.79 -31.50 14.02
N VAL A 381 -24.27 -31.85 15.21
CA VAL A 381 -24.67 -31.25 16.49
C VAL A 381 -24.43 -29.73 16.51
N TYR A 382 -23.45 -29.26 15.74
CA TYR A 382 -23.10 -27.84 15.62
C TYR A 382 -23.74 -27.17 14.39
N HIS A 383 -24.67 -27.81 13.67
CA HIS A 383 -25.32 -27.15 12.52
C HIS A 383 -26.30 -26.05 12.93
N GLN A 384 -26.69 -26.02 14.20
CA GLN A 384 -27.49 -24.95 14.79
C GLN A 384 -26.62 -24.12 15.73
N LEU A 385 -26.78 -22.79 15.67
CA LEU A 385 -25.99 -21.86 16.50
C LEU A 385 -26.18 -22.15 17.99
N ALA A 386 -27.39 -22.53 18.41
CA ALA A 386 -27.69 -22.92 19.79
C ALA A 386 -26.92 -24.17 20.27
N GLY A 387 -26.45 -25.01 19.34
CA GLY A 387 -25.64 -26.20 19.65
C GLY A 387 -24.16 -25.87 19.92
N VAL A 388 -23.71 -24.64 19.66
CA VAL A 388 -22.34 -24.20 19.93
C VAL A 388 -22.27 -23.54 21.31
N ASN A 389 -21.67 -24.23 22.27
CA ASN A 389 -21.44 -23.67 23.59
C ASN A 389 -20.10 -22.90 23.65
N LEU A 390 -20.14 -21.59 23.41
CA LEU A 390 -18.95 -20.72 23.44
C LEU A 390 -18.27 -20.65 24.81
N LYS A 391 -18.94 -21.06 25.90
CA LYS A 391 -18.32 -21.15 27.23
C LYS A 391 -17.42 -22.37 27.36
N ASP A 392 -17.66 -23.41 26.56
CA ASP A 392 -16.81 -24.60 26.49
C ASP A 392 -15.73 -24.39 25.42
N ARG A 393 -14.66 -23.69 25.80
CA ARG A 393 -13.53 -23.40 24.91
C ARG A 393 -12.86 -24.67 24.40
N ALA A 394 -12.75 -25.71 25.23
CA ALA A 394 -12.11 -26.97 24.84
C ALA A 394 -12.88 -27.66 23.71
N GLN A 395 -14.21 -27.70 23.81
CA GLN A 395 -15.07 -28.19 22.74
C GLN A 395 -14.92 -27.34 21.46
N CYS A 396 -14.99 -26.02 21.59
CA CYS A 396 -14.91 -25.12 20.44
C CYS A 396 -13.58 -25.29 19.68
N VAL A 397 -12.44 -25.28 20.39
CA VAL A 397 -11.11 -25.42 19.80
C VAL A 397 -10.91 -26.80 19.15
N ALA A 398 -11.45 -27.87 19.75
CA ALA A 398 -11.26 -29.22 19.25
C ALA A 398 -12.20 -29.59 18.08
N ARG A 399 -13.45 -29.08 18.09
CA ARG A 399 -14.54 -29.61 17.24
C ARG A 399 -15.15 -28.59 16.29
N VAL A 400 -15.22 -27.32 16.68
CA VAL A 400 -15.93 -26.27 15.91
C VAL A 400 -14.94 -25.44 15.10
N TYR A 401 -13.94 -24.86 15.74
CA TYR A 401 -12.98 -23.94 15.14
C TYR A 401 -12.18 -24.54 13.98
N PRO A 402 -11.72 -25.81 14.03
CA PRO A 402 -10.99 -26.41 12.92
C PRO A 402 -11.82 -26.51 11.62
N ALA A 403 -13.15 -26.65 11.73
CA ALA A 403 -14.05 -26.73 10.58
C ALA A 403 -14.39 -25.35 10.01
N LEU A 404 -14.35 -24.29 10.82
CA LEU A 404 -14.77 -22.93 10.43
C LEU A 404 -13.63 -21.98 10.08
N ARG A 405 -12.43 -22.16 10.66
CA ARG A 405 -11.35 -21.15 10.66
C ARG A 405 -10.87 -20.70 9.28
N GLN A 406 -11.05 -21.52 8.25
CA GLN A 406 -10.61 -21.23 6.87
C GLN A 406 -11.78 -21.21 5.89
N THR A 407 -13.01 -21.32 6.38
CA THR A 407 -14.21 -21.22 5.55
C THR A 407 -14.36 -19.78 5.08
N LYS A 408 -14.49 -19.57 3.77
CA LYS A 408 -14.54 -18.22 3.18
C LYS A 408 -15.66 -17.38 3.78
N THR A 409 -16.85 -17.95 3.99
CA THR A 409 -18.01 -17.22 4.56
C THR A 409 -17.78 -16.76 6.00
N VAL A 410 -17.07 -17.55 6.80
CA VAL A 410 -16.67 -17.19 8.17
C VAL A 410 -15.63 -16.06 8.14
N VAL A 411 -14.61 -16.20 7.30
CA VAL A 411 -13.58 -15.17 7.12
C VAL A 411 -14.20 -13.86 6.61
N ASP A 412 -15.06 -13.93 5.60
CA ASP A 412 -15.76 -12.76 5.05
C ASP A 412 -16.58 -12.05 6.12
N PHE A 413 -17.30 -12.81 6.95
CA PHE A 413 -18.07 -12.27 8.06
C PHE A 413 -17.19 -11.54 9.07
N TYR A 414 -16.08 -12.15 9.48
CA TYR A 414 -15.15 -11.51 10.41
C TYR A 414 -14.55 -10.23 9.82
N LEU A 415 -14.11 -10.29 8.55
CA LEU A 415 -13.52 -9.13 7.88
C LEU A 415 -14.50 -7.98 7.73
N ARG A 416 -15.75 -8.27 7.32
CA ARG A 416 -16.76 -7.24 7.05
C ARG A 416 -17.37 -6.63 8.31
N THR A 417 -17.39 -7.35 9.43
CA THR A 417 -18.03 -6.88 10.69
C THR A 417 -17.02 -6.38 11.72
N VAL A 418 -15.75 -6.80 11.63
CA VAL A 418 -14.70 -6.44 12.59
C VAL A 418 -13.58 -5.67 11.91
N VAL A 419 -12.85 -6.31 10.99
CA VAL A 419 -11.58 -5.79 10.48
C VAL A 419 -11.76 -4.50 9.68
N PHE A 420 -12.56 -4.53 8.62
CA PHE A 420 -12.72 -3.36 7.75
C PHE A 420 -13.41 -2.17 8.44
N PRO A 421 -14.49 -2.36 9.23
CA PRO A 421 -15.08 -1.25 9.98
C PRO A 421 -14.11 -0.57 10.95
N GLN A 422 -13.16 -1.30 11.53
CA GLN A 422 -12.19 -0.76 12.48
C GLN A 422 -10.96 -0.13 11.81
N GLU A 423 -10.45 -0.73 10.73
CA GLU A 423 -9.13 -0.40 10.19
C GLU A 423 -9.18 0.31 8.83
N MET A 424 -10.24 0.12 8.01
CA MET A 424 -10.36 0.78 6.70
C MET A 424 -10.88 2.21 6.85
N VAL A 425 -9.96 3.10 7.21
CA VAL A 425 -10.20 4.53 7.34
C VAL A 425 -9.43 5.32 6.27
N GLU A 426 -9.97 6.47 5.89
CA GLU A 426 -9.30 7.45 5.05
C GLU A 426 -9.18 8.80 5.74
N PHE A 427 -8.27 9.61 5.22
CA PHE A 427 -8.08 11.00 5.65
C PHE A 427 -8.49 11.92 4.50
N PRO A 428 -9.12 13.07 4.79
CA PRO A 428 -9.65 13.96 3.77
C PRO A 428 -8.56 14.55 2.86
N LYS A 429 -7.34 14.71 3.38
CA LYS A 429 -6.19 15.21 2.63
C LYS A 429 -4.94 14.42 2.99
N LYS A 430 -4.02 14.32 2.02
CA LYS A 430 -2.72 13.69 2.18
C LYS A 430 -1.67 14.60 1.53
N LEU A 431 -0.57 14.84 2.23
CA LEU A 431 0.65 15.36 1.62
C LEU A 431 1.56 14.17 1.32
N SER A 432 2.16 14.17 0.15
CA SER A 432 3.06 13.11 -0.27
C SER A 432 4.39 13.69 -0.72
N ALA A 433 5.46 12.94 -0.46
CA ALA A 433 6.77 13.17 -1.04
C ALA A 433 7.45 11.81 -1.29
N SER A 434 8.25 11.72 -2.35
CA SER A 434 8.94 10.49 -2.75
C SER A 434 10.41 10.74 -3.03
N GLY A 435 11.15 9.69 -3.40
CA GLY A 435 12.54 9.83 -3.84
C GLY A 435 12.73 10.85 -4.96
N TRP A 436 11.73 11.06 -5.83
CA TRP A 436 11.81 12.05 -6.91
C TRP A 436 11.93 13.49 -6.40
N ASP A 437 11.35 13.81 -5.25
CA ASP A 437 11.50 15.14 -4.64
C ASP A 437 12.95 15.48 -4.30
N LEU A 438 13.82 14.48 -4.14
CA LEU A 438 15.25 14.68 -3.93
C LEU A 438 15.97 15.16 -5.19
N ALA A 439 15.47 14.80 -6.37
CA ALA A 439 16.07 15.09 -7.67
C ALA A 439 15.60 16.41 -8.30
N ARG A 440 14.75 17.17 -7.59
CA ARG A 440 14.29 18.49 -8.05
C ARG A 440 15.48 19.35 -8.48
N PRO A 441 15.39 20.08 -9.61
CA PRO A 441 16.44 21.02 -10.02
C PRO A 441 16.80 22.00 -8.90
N LYS A 442 18.11 22.15 -8.66
CA LYS A 442 18.69 23.02 -7.64
C LYS A 442 19.75 23.91 -8.26
N ARG A 443 20.16 24.94 -7.50
CA ARG A 443 21.25 25.84 -7.89
C ARG A 443 22.56 25.09 -8.11
N HIS A 444 22.85 24.09 -7.27
CA HIS A 444 23.99 23.21 -7.45
C HIS A 444 23.52 21.86 -8.01
N PRO A 445 24.33 21.21 -8.88
CA PRO A 445 23.97 19.93 -9.46
C PRO A 445 23.78 18.86 -8.38
N ILE A 446 23.10 17.78 -8.74
CA ILE A 446 22.96 16.56 -7.93
C ILE A 446 23.79 15.47 -8.61
N THR A 447 24.52 14.67 -7.85
CA THR A 447 25.30 13.56 -8.40
C THR A 447 24.92 12.27 -7.69
N GLY A 448 24.40 11.32 -8.45
CA GLY A 448 24.08 9.98 -7.99
C GLY A 448 25.14 8.99 -8.43
N PHE A 449 25.42 8.01 -7.59
CA PHE A 449 26.18 6.82 -7.96
C PHE A 449 25.26 5.61 -7.82
N SER A 450 25.22 4.74 -8.83
CA SER A 450 24.47 3.48 -8.76
C SER A 450 25.34 2.29 -9.15
N GLY A 451 25.04 1.15 -8.53
CA GLY A 451 25.55 -0.15 -8.91
C GLY A 451 24.90 -0.75 -10.16
N THR A 452 23.75 -0.25 -10.59
CA THR A 452 22.89 -0.88 -11.61
C THR A 452 22.49 0.12 -12.71
N CYS A 453 22.35 -0.34 -13.96
CA CYS A 453 21.90 0.48 -15.08
C CYS A 453 20.43 0.19 -15.49
N ASP A 454 19.82 -0.87 -14.96
CA ASP A 454 18.46 -1.31 -15.33
C ASP A 454 17.36 -0.29 -14.95
N SER A 455 17.68 0.61 -14.03
CA SER A 455 16.77 1.63 -13.49
C SER A 455 16.75 2.93 -14.31
N LYS A 456 17.54 3.05 -15.39
CA LYS A 456 17.64 4.28 -16.22
C LYS A 456 16.28 4.80 -16.69
N LEU A 457 15.34 3.91 -17.01
CA LEU A 457 14.00 4.25 -17.50
C LEU A 457 13.05 4.80 -16.42
N VAL A 458 13.39 4.62 -15.14
CA VAL A 458 12.54 5.02 -14.00
C VAL A 458 13.16 6.13 -13.15
N LEU A 459 14.30 6.68 -13.59
CA LEU A 459 14.90 7.85 -12.97
C LEU A 459 14.04 9.10 -13.23
N PRO A 460 14.11 10.11 -12.33
CA PRO A 460 13.49 11.41 -12.56
C PRO A 460 13.94 12.01 -13.89
N ILE A 461 13.04 12.71 -14.58
CA ILE A 461 13.25 13.23 -15.94
C ILE A 461 14.48 14.14 -16.03
N GLU A 462 14.76 14.87 -14.95
CA GLU A 462 15.87 15.82 -14.85
C GLU A 462 17.23 15.16 -14.53
N VAL A 463 17.25 13.83 -14.31
CA VAL A 463 18.48 13.07 -14.03
C VAL A 463 19.01 12.46 -15.32
N GLU A 464 20.17 12.94 -15.75
CA GLU A 464 20.91 12.38 -16.88
C GLU A 464 21.85 11.26 -16.42
N HIS A 465 21.75 10.10 -17.06
CA HIS A 465 22.68 8.98 -16.84
C HIS A 465 23.93 9.17 -17.69
N ILE A 466 25.09 9.23 -17.04
CA ILE A 466 26.40 9.35 -17.69
C ILE A 466 27.04 7.96 -17.70
N ASP A 467 27.24 7.41 -18.89
CA ASP A 467 28.01 6.17 -19.07
C ASP A 467 29.50 6.47 -18.91
N LEU A 468 30.24 5.55 -18.25
CA LEU A 468 31.70 5.65 -18.23
C LEU A 468 32.21 5.33 -19.65
N PRO A 469 33.16 6.11 -20.19
CA PRO A 469 33.79 5.75 -21.45
C PRO A 469 34.46 4.38 -21.31
N GLU A 470 34.27 3.53 -22.32
CA GLU A 470 34.88 2.19 -22.41
C GLU A 470 36.42 2.23 -22.43
#